data_AF-A0A962CM85-F1
#
_entry.id   AF-A0A962CM85-F1
#
_cell.length_a   1.000
_cell.length_b   1.000
_cell.length_c   1.000
_cell.angle_alpha   90.00
_cell.angle_beta   90.00
_cell.angle_gamma   90.00
#
_symmetry.space_group_name_H-M   'P 1'
#
loop_
_entity.id
_entity.type
_entity.pdbx_description
1 polymer ?
#
loop_
_entity_poly.entity_id
_entity_poly.type
_entity_poly.pdbx_seq_one_letter_code
_entity_poly.pdbx_strand_id
1 'polypeptide(L)'
;MPRAIQTMKSTAIALLLCAFLLRPALAAPAETLEQRATALHNSAIVLDTHLDTPMLFARPDWRIGDRHSFDADFSQVDYPRMVEGGLDGGFWVIYTPQGERTAAGNRAARDFGLKRLVEIREMVAANADRFEIALSADDAARIKKAGKRIVYISMENASPLASDPSLLGAY
;
A
#
# COMPACT_ATOMS: atom_id res chain seq x y z
N MET A 1 -6.45 61.62 -52.75
CA MET A 1 -6.02 61.29 -51.37
C MET A 1 -6.82 60.12 -50.74
N PRO A 2 -6.69 58.84 -51.17
CA PRO A 2 -7.25 57.72 -50.39
C PRO A 2 -6.27 56.59 -50.03
N ARG A 3 -5.07 56.52 -50.62
CA ARG A 3 -4.14 55.38 -50.42
C ARG A 3 -3.50 55.30 -49.02
N ALA A 4 -3.38 56.41 -48.29
CA ALA A 4 -2.70 56.45 -46.99
C ALA A 4 -3.56 55.88 -45.83
N ILE A 5 -4.88 55.87 -45.97
CA ILE A 5 -5.80 55.46 -44.89
C ILE A 5 -5.98 53.93 -44.85
N GLN A 6 -5.77 53.25 -45.97
CA GLN A 6 -5.96 51.80 -46.11
C GLN A 6 -4.75 50.98 -45.63
N THR A 7 -3.54 51.54 -45.77
CA THR A 7 -2.31 50.98 -45.20
C THR A 7 -2.31 51.05 -43.67
N MET A 8 -2.76 52.15 -43.05
CA MET A 8 -2.82 52.28 -41.57
C MET A 8 -3.77 51.28 -40.89
N LYS A 9 -4.89 50.91 -41.54
CA LYS A 9 -5.83 49.91 -41.00
C LYS A 9 -5.29 48.48 -41.05
N SER A 10 -4.44 48.18 -42.04
CA SER A 10 -3.85 46.85 -42.23
C SER A 10 -2.72 46.57 -41.24
N THR A 11 -1.93 47.59 -40.88
CA THR A 11 -0.88 47.48 -39.85
C THR A 11 -1.44 47.34 -38.44
N ALA A 12 -2.56 48.03 -38.14
CA ALA A 12 -3.21 47.95 -36.82
C ALA A 12 -3.79 46.55 -36.53
N ILE A 13 -4.36 45.87 -37.54
CA ILE A 13 -4.89 44.50 -37.40
C ILE A 13 -3.76 43.47 -37.26
N ALA A 14 -2.63 43.67 -37.97
CA ALA A 14 -1.46 42.79 -37.83
C ALA A 14 -0.79 42.90 -36.45
N LEU A 15 -0.76 44.09 -35.84
CA LEU A 15 -0.25 44.31 -34.47
C LEU A 15 -1.18 43.73 -33.39
N LEU A 16 -2.50 43.79 -33.58
CA LEU A 16 -3.48 43.15 -32.69
C LEU A 16 -3.48 41.62 -32.79
N LEU A 17 -3.20 41.03 -33.97
CA LEU A 17 -3.02 39.59 -34.11
C LEU A 17 -1.71 39.09 -33.49
N CYS A 18 -0.61 39.85 -33.60
CA CYS A 18 0.66 39.51 -32.94
C CYS A 18 0.58 39.55 -31.41
N ALA A 19 -0.21 40.47 -30.84
CA ALA A 19 -0.43 40.53 -29.39
C ALA A 19 -1.25 39.35 -28.84
N PHE A 20 -2.10 38.73 -29.67
CA PHE A 20 -2.82 37.50 -29.30
C PHE A 20 -1.95 36.22 -29.41
N LEU A 21 -0.90 36.26 -30.23
CA LEU A 21 0.07 35.16 -30.36
C LEU A 21 1.21 35.23 -29.33
N LEU A 22 1.48 36.40 -28.74
CA LEU A 22 2.26 36.53 -27.51
C LEU A 22 1.34 36.33 -26.29
N ARG A 23 0.75 35.14 -26.15
CA ARG A 23 0.51 34.66 -24.79
C ARG A 23 1.88 34.56 -24.15
N PRO A 24 2.18 35.23 -23.01
CA PRO A 24 3.32 34.79 -22.24
C PRO A 24 3.08 33.30 -22.01
N ALA A 25 4.04 32.46 -22.40
CA ALA A 25 4.10 31.12 -21.86
C ALA A 25 4.21 31.35 -20.35
N LEU A 26 3.06 31.40 -19.66
CA LEU A 26 3.00 31.30 -18.23
C LEU A 26 3.73 29.99 -17.98
N ALA A 27 4.97 30.09 -17.51
CA ALA A 27 5.75 28.95 -17.10
C ALA A 27 4.82 28.12 -16.24
N ALA A 28 4.58 26.87 -16.63
CA ALA A 28 3.78 25.96 -15.82
C ALA A 28 4.33 26.07 -14.39
N PRO A 29 3.47 26.22 -13.36
CA PRO A 29 3.95 26.35 -12.00
C PRO A 29 4.93 25.22 -11.72
N ALA A 30 6.08 25.55 -11.15
CA ALA A 30 7.09 24.55 -10.80
C ALA A 30 6.44 23.49 -9.92
N GLU A 31 6.67 22.22 -10.27
CA GLU A 31 6.13 21.08 -9.52
C GLU A 31 6.55 21.21 -8.04
N THR A 32 5.58 21.12 -7.12
CA THR A 32 5.86 21.23 -5.69
C THR A 32 6.61 20.00 -5.18
N LEU A 33 7.26 20.10 -4.03
CA LEU A 33 7.94 18.96 -3.42
C LEU A 33 6.96 17.81 -3.12
N GLU A 34 5.75 18.15 -2.69
CA GLU A 34 4.67 17.20 -2.38
C GLU A 34 4.20 16.46 -3.64
N GLN A 35 4.05 17.17 -4.75
CA GLN A 35 3.70 16.58 -6.05
C GLN A 35 4.78 15.59 -6.50
N ARG A 36 6.05 16.00 -6.43
CA ARG A 36 7.20 15.15 -6.76
C ARG A 36 7.28 13.90 -5.87
N ALA A 37 7.12 14.08 -4.57
CA ALA A 37 7.16 12.99 -3.60
C ALA A 37 6.01 12.00 -3.83
N THR A 38 4.80 12.50 -4.09
CA THR A 38 3.63 11.68 -4.39
C THR A 38 3.80 10.89 -5.68
N ALA A 39 4.31 11.53 -6.74
CA ALA A 39 4.59 10.87 -8.01
C ALA A 39 5.64 9.76 -7.86
N LEU A 40 6.73 10.03 -7.12
CA LEU A 40 7.75 9.04 -6.82
C LEU A 40 7.19 7.87 -6.01
N HIS A 41 6.45 8.16 -4.94
CA HIS A 41 5.84 7.15 -4.07
C HIS A 41 4.91 6.22 -4.87
N ASN A 42 4.03 6.80 -5.70
CA ASN A 42 3.09 6.04 -6.53
C ASN A 42 3.78 5.20 -7.63
N SER A 43 5.01 5.54 -8.01
CA SER A 43 5.79 4.81 -9.03
C SER A 43 6.50 3.56 -8.48
N ALA A 44 6.76 3.50 -7.17
CA ALA A 44 7.47 2.39 -6.52
C ALA A 44 6.51 1.29 -6.07
N ILE A 45 6.98 0.06 -5.82
CA ILE A 45 6.25 -0.92 -5.01
C ILE A 45 6.59 -0.64 -3.54
N VAL A 46 5.60 -0.24 -2.75
CA VAL A 46 5.79 0.13 -1.34
C VAL A 46 5.41 -1.05 -0.47
N LEU A 47 6.39 -1.61 0.24
CA LEU A 47 6.21 -2.74 1.15
C LEU A 47 6.68 -2.37 2.56
N ASP A 48 5.95 -2.86 3.56
CA ASP A 48 6.42 -2.90 4.94
C ASP A 48 6.89 -4.32 5.29
N THR A 49 8.04 -4.45 5.94
CA THR A 49 8.63 -5.74 6.30
C THR A 49 8.04 -6.36 7.56
N HIS A 50 7.16 -5.65 8.29
CA HIS A 50 6.63 -6.13 9.57
C HIS A 50 5.26 -5.53 9.90
N LEU A 51 4.20 -6.19 9.44
CA LEU A 51 2.82 -5.82 9.72
C LEU A 51 2.20 -6.74 10.78
N ASP A 52 2.13 -6.28 12.02
CA ASP A 52 1.47 -6.97 13.15
C ASP A 52 -0.07 -6.91 13.10
N THR A 53 -0.64 -6.33 12.06
CA THR A 53 -2.09 -6.25 11.81
C THR A 53 -2.84 -7.59 12.02
N PRO A 54 -2.28 -8.77 11.70
CA PRO A 54 -2.92 -10.05 11.99
C PRO A 54 -3.30 -10.27 13.46
N MET A 55 -2.67 -9.59 14.42
CA MET A 55 -3.07 -9.63 15.84
C MET A 55 -4.52 -9.14 16.07
N LEU A 56 -5.07 -8.38 15.12
CA LEU A 56 -6.42 -7.81 15.20
C LEU A 56 -7.49 -8.74 14.61
N PHE A 57 -7.11 -9.73 13.79
CA PHE A 57 -8.07 -10.51 12.99
C PHE A 57 -9.02 -11.38 13.82
N ALA A 58 -8.61 -11.75 15.04
CA ALA A 58 -9.46 -12.53 15.94
C ALA A 58 -10.50 -11.69 16.68
N ARG A 59 -10.48 -10.34 16.55
CA ARG A 59 -11.45 -9.45 17.20
C ARG A 59 -12.79 -9.55 16.45
N PRO A 60 -13.91 -9.89 17.12
CA PRO A 60 -15.19 -10.16 16.46
C PRO A 60 -15.70 -9.03 15.55
N ASP A 61 -15.49 -7.78 15.97
CA ASP A 61 -16.03 -6.59 15.30
C ASP A 61 -14.97 -5.87 14.45
N TRP A 62 -13.83 -6.50 14.18
CA TRP A 62 -12.75 -5.89 13.40
C TRP A 62 -12.64 -6.53 12.01
N ARG A 63 -12.68 -5.71 10.96
CA ARG A 63 -12.47 -6.15 9.59
C ARG A 63 -11.42 -5.29 8.91
N ILE A 64 -10.51 -5.92 8.18
CA ILE A 64 -9.45 -5.22 7.42
C ILE A 64 -10.00 -4.25 6.37
N GLY A 65 -11.22 -4.51 5.88
CA GLY A 65 -11.87 -3.71 4.86
C GLY A 65 -12.48 -2.40 5.36
N ASP A 66 -12.65 -2.26 6.68
CA ASP A 66 -13.28 -1.09 7.29
C ASP A 66 -12.26 0.02 7.55
N ARG A 67 -12.74 1.26 7.65
CA ARG A 67 -11.91 2.42 8.00
C ARG A 67 -11.80 2.50 9.53
N HIS A 68 -10.58 2.42 10.05
CA HIS A 68 -10.31 2.52 11.49
C HIS A 68 -9.50 3.76 11.86
N SER A 69 -9.27 4.00 13.15
CA SER A 69 -8.35 5.03 13.62
C SER A 69 -7.57 4.54 14.83
N PHE A 70 -6.33 5.01 14.96
CA PHE A 70 -5.49 4.65 16.09
C PHE A 70 -6.17 4.95 17.44
N ASP A 71 -6.82 6.11 17.55
CA ASP A 71 -7.50 6.52 18.79
C ASP A 71 -8.70 5.64 19.16
N ALA A 72 -9.33 4.96 18.18
CA ALA A 72 -10.52 4.16 18.42
C ALA A 72 -10.21 2.69 18.75
N ASP A 73 -9.24 2.09 18.06
CA ASP A 73 -8.99 0.64 18.17
C ASP A 73 -7.50 0.24 18.21
N PHE A 74 -6.61 1.25 18.24
CA PHE A 74 -5.15 1.13 18.21
C PHE A 74 -4.59 0.52 16.92
N SER A 75 -5.41 0.33 15.89
CA SER A 75 -4.94 -0.17 14.60
C SER A 75 -4.23 0.94 13.83
N GLN A 76 -3.20 0.56 13.07
CA GLN A 76 -2.44 1.47 12.21
C GLN A 76 -2.60 1.15 10.72
N VAL A 77 -3.11 -0.04 10.40
CA VAL A 77 -3.22 -0.56 9.04
C VAL A 77 -4.64 -1.08 8.82
N ASP A 78 -5.28 -0.58 7.78
CA ASP A 78 -6.50 -1.10 7.19
C ASP A 78 -6.53 -0.81 5.69
N TYR A 79 -7.38 -1.50 4.94
CA TYR A 79 -7.41 -1.39 3.50
C TYR A 79 -7.61 0.05 3.01
N PRO A 80 -8.55 0.85 3.54
CA PRO A 80 -8.66 2.26 3.18
C PRO A 80 -7.36 3.05 3.43
N ARG A 81 -6.72 2.91 4.60
CA ARG A 81 -5.43 3.56 4.90
C ARG A 81 -4.30 3.12 3.98
N MET A 82 -4.26 1.83 3.60
CA MET A 82 -3.27 1.32 2.65
C MET A 82 -3.45 1.97 1.28
N VAL A 83 -4.70 2.18 0.84
CA VAL A 83 -5.01 2.89 -0.41
C VAL A 83 -4.60 4.36 -0.33
N GLU A 84 -5.00 5.07 0.72
CA GLU A 84 -4.71 6.49 0.92
C GLU A 84 -3.21 6.76 1.06
N GLY A 85 -2.50 5.92 1.81
CA GLY A 85 -1.08 6.03 2.09
C GLY A 85 -0.16 5.37 1.06
N GLY A 86 -0.72 4.81 -0.02
CA GLY A 86 0.05 4.17 -1.10
C GLY A 86 0.84 2.91 -0.69
N LEU A 87 0.45 2.24 0.39
CA LEU A 87 1.06 0.98 0.82
C LEU A 87 0.54 -0.18 -0.04
N ASP A 88 1.41 -0.77 -0.86
CA ASP A 88 1.03 -1.86 -1.76
C ASP A 88 0.93 -3.21 -1.04
N GLY A 89 1.50 -3.36 0.16
CA GLY A 89 1.42 -4.59 0.94
C GLY A 89 2.60 -4.74 1.89
N GLY A 90 2.92 -5.97 2.25
CA GLY A 90 4.02 -6.23 3.16
C GLY A 90 4.08 -7.66 3.67
N PHE A 91 4.80 -7.83 4.77
CA PHE A 91 4.96 -9.11 5.46
C PHE A 91 4.04 -9.13 6.69
N TRP A 92 3.00 -9.94 6.61
CA TRP A 92 1.95 -10.06 7.62
C TRP A 92 2.38 -11.12 8.62
N VAL A 93 2.51 -10.69 9.88
CA VAL A 93 3.33 -11.39 10.85
C VAL A 93 2.54 -12.47 11.59
N ILE A 94 3.09 -13.67 11.59
CA ILE A 94 2.77 -14.72 12.55
C ILE A 94 3.57 -14.44 13.82
N TYR A 95 3.11 -13.44 14.58
CA TYR A 95 3.67 -13.11 15.88
C TYR A 95 3.19 -14.13 16.91
N THR A 96 4.11 -14.68 17.70
CA THR A 96 3.79 -15.52 18.86
C THR A 96 4.49 -14.99 20.11
N PRO A 97 3.75 -14.64 21.20
CA PRO A 97 4.37 -14.23 22.45
C PRO A 97 5.30 -15.30 23.01
N GLN A 98 6.37 -14.86 23.68
CA GLN A 98 7.24 -15.80 24.38
C GLN A 98 6.49 -16.41 25.57
N GLY A 99 6.45 -17.75 25.61
CA GLY A 99 5.89 -18.52 26.72
C GLY A 99 6.92 -19.40 27.42
N GLU A 100 6.40 -20.30 28.25
CA GLU A 100 7.18 -21.30 29.00
C GLU A 100 7.90 -22.29 28.07
N ARG A 101 9.15 -22.62 28.40
CA ARG A 101 9.99 -23.57 27.64
C ARG A 101 9.75 -25.02 28.10
N THR A 102 8.50 -25.45 28.06
CA THR A 102 8.06 -26.81 28.42
C THR A 102 7.39 -27.49 27.24
N ALA A 103 7.20 -28.81 27.29
CA ALA A 103 6.48 -29.52 26.23
C ALA A 103 5.04 -28.99 26.05
N ALA A 104 4.38 -28.56 27.12
CA ALA A 104 3.05 -27.94 27.04
C ALA A 104 3.11 -26.52 26.45
N GLY A 105 4.07 -25.69 26.87
CA GLY A 105 4.28 -24.36 26.32
C GLY A 105 4.62 -24.37 24.83
N ASN A 106 5.46 -25.30 24.39
CA ASN A 106 5.81 -25.49 22.98
C ASN A 106 4.59 -25.88 22.13
N ARG A 107 3.72 -26.78 22.63
CA ARG A 107 2.46 -27.13 21.94
C ARG A 107 1.52 -25.92 21.85
N ALA A 108 1.38 -25.17 22.93
CA ALA A 108 0.56 -23.96 22.94
C ALA A 108 1.08 -22.91 21.94
N ALA A 109 2.40 -22.68 21.88
CA ALA A 109 3.02 -21.79 20.92
C ALA A 109 2.78 -22.24 19.47
N ARG A 110 2.93 -23.54 19.18
CA ARG A 110 2.64 -24.12 17.87
C ARG A 110 1.19 -23.86 17.45
N ASP A 111 0.24 -24.22 18.31
CA ASP A 111 -1.19 -24.08 18.01
C ASP A 111 -1.58 -22.60 17.84
N PHE A 112 -0.96 -21.71 18.61
CA PHE A 112 -1.11 -20.25 18.46
C PHE A 112 -0.60 -19.75 17.10
N GLY A 113 0.61 -20.12 16.71
CA GLY A 113 1.20 -19.71 15.43
C GLY A 113 0.41 -20.25 14.23
N LEU A 114 -0.03 -21.51 14.29
CA LEU A 114 -0.86 -22.10 13.23
C LEU A 114 -2.23 -21.42 13.13
N LYS A 115 -2.86 -21.10 14.27
CA LYS A 115 -4.10 -20.30 14.27
C LYS A 115 -3.90 -18.95 13.61
N ARG A 116 -2.80 -18.26 13.92
CA ARG A 116 -2.47 -16.98 13.29
C ARG A 116 -2.24 -17.09 11.78
N LEU A 117 -1.57 -18.15 11.31
CA LEU A 117 -1.44 -18.43 9.88
C LEU A 117 -2.81 -18.61 9.21
N VAL A 118 -3.72 -19.35 9.86
CA VAL A 118 -5.10 -19.54 9.37
C VAL A 118 -5.84 -18.21 9.30
N GLU A 119 -5.77 -17.37 10.34
CA GLU A 119 -6.39 -16.04 10.36
C GLU A 119 -5.91 -15.16 9.18
N ILE A 120 -4.62 -15.19 8.84
CA ILE A 120 -4.08 -14.47 7.68
C ILE A 120 -4.68 -15.02 6.37
N ARG A 121 -4.71 -16.34 6.20
CA ARG A 121 -5.27 -16.98 5.00
C ARG A 121 -6.77 -16.72 4.86
N GLU A 122 -7.52 -16.76 5.95
CA GLU A 122 -8.95 -16.45 5.99
C GLU A 122 -9.22 -14.98 5.63
N MET A 123 -8.42 -14.05 6.15
CA MET A 123 -8.51 -12.63 5.79
C MET A 123 -8.32 -12.44 4.28
N VAL A 124 -7.30 -13.05 3.69
CA VAL A 124 -7.06 -12.96 2.24
C VAL A 124 -8.20 -13.60 1.45
N ALA A 125 -8.65 -14.80 1.84
CA ALA A 125 -9.73 -15.50 1.16
C ALA A 125 -11.05 -14.70 1.19
N ALA A 126 -11.37 -14.07 2.32
CA ALA A 126 -12.57 -13.25 2.47
C ALA A 126 -12.50 -11.90 1.71
N ASN A 127 -11.32 -11.50 1.25
CA ASN A 127 -11.07 -10.22 0.57
C ASN A 127 -10.23 -10.43 -0.71
N ALA A 128 -10.46 -11.52 -1.45
CA ALA A 128 -9.64 -11.92 -2.59
C ALA A 128 -9.68 -10.95 -3.79
N ASP A 129 -10.66 -10.05 -3.81
CA ASP A 129 -10.74 -8.89 -4.72
C ASP A 129 -9.71 -7.80 -4.38
N ARG A 130 -9.24 -7.75 -3.13
CA ARG A 130 -8.37 -6.70 -2.57
C ARG A 130 -6.99 -7.18 -2.15
N PHE A 131 -6.85 -8.42 -1.71
CA PHE A 131 -5.61 -8.99 -1.16
C PHE A 131 -5.21 -10.27 -1.90
N GLU A 132 -3.92 -10.55 -1.96
CA GLU A 132 -3.40 -11.79 -2.51
C GLU A 132 -2.08 -12.19 -1.84
N ILE A 133 -1.92 -13.49 -1.58
CA ILE A 133 -0.67 -14.04 -1.03
C ILE A 133 0.42 -14.03 -2.10
N ALA A 134 1.60 -13.56 -1.72
CA ALA A 134 2.81 -13.61 -2.53
C ALA A 134 3.78 -14.67 -1.96
N LEU A 135 4.35 -15.49 -2.83
CA LEU A 135 5.30 -16.54 -2.47
C LEU A 135 6.69 -16.31 -3.07
N SER A 136 6.79 -15.43 -4.07
CA SER A 136 8.05 -15.01 -4.68
C SER A 136 8.08 -13.50 -4.89
N ALA A 137 9.28 -12.95 -5.13
CA ALA A 137 9.43 -11.52 -5.42
C ALA A 137 8.61 -11.05 -6.64
N ASP A 138 8.46 -11.92 -7.66
CA ASP A 138 7.72 -11.61 -8.88
C ASP A 138 6.21 -11.44 -8.63
N ASP A 139 5.67 -12.08 -7.60
CA ASP A 139 4.27 -11.95 -7.22
C ASP A 139 3.93 -10.51 -6.81
N ALA A 140 4.84 -9.80 -6.15
CA ALA A 140 4.59 -8.42 -5.73
C ALA A 140 4.21 -7.51 -6.92
N ALA A 141 5.00 -7.55 -7.99
CA ALA A 141 4.76 -6.75 -9.18
C ALA A 141 3.43 -7.14 -9.88
N ARG A 142 3.16 -8.45 -9.97
CA ARG A 142 1.92 -8.99 -10.56
C ARG A 142 0.68 -8.58 -9.78
N ILE A 143 0.72 -8.72 -8.45
CA ILE A 143 -0.39 -8.39 -7.53
C ILE A 143 -0.67 -6.89 -7.53
N LYS A 144 0.38 -6.05 -7.44
CA LYS A 144 0.23 -4.58 -7.54
C LYS A 144 -0.41 -4.19 -8.87
N LYS A 145 0.05 -4.77 -9.99
CA LYS A 145 -0.52 -4.51 -11.32
C LYS A 145 -2.01 -4.91 -11.41
N ALA A 146 -2.44 -5.91 -10.65
CA ALA A 146 -3.84 -6.30 -10.53
C ALA A 146 -4.66 -5.39 -9.59
N GLY A 147 -4.05 -4.36 -8.99
CA GLY A 147 -4.72 -3.43 -8.08
C GLY A 147 -4.93 -3.97 -6.67
N LYS A 148 -4.27 -5.08 -6.31
CA LYS A 148 -4.41 -5.76 -5.01
C LYS A 148 -3.27 -5.44 -4.07
N ARG A 149 -3.48 -5.75 -2.78
CA ARG A 149 -2.48 -5.68 -1.71
C ARG A 149 -1.72 -6.98 -1.55
N ILE A 150 -0.42 -6.85 -1.46
CA ILE A 150 0.56 -7.93 -1.40
C ILE A 150 0.64 -8.45 0.05
N VAL A 151 0.46 -9.76 0.21
CA VAL A 151 0.56 -10.45 1.49
C VAL A 151 1.68 -11.47 1.42
N TYR A 152 2.88 -11.07 1.79
CA TYR A 152 3.88 -12.04 2.25
C TYR A 152 3.54 -12.45 3.68
N ILE A 153 3.92 -13.66 4.07
CA ILE A 153 3.73 -14.14 5.44
C ILE A 153 5.11 -14.24 6.08
N SER A 154 5.27 -13.64 7.24
CA SER A 154 6.49 -13.74 8.06
C SER A 154 6.20 -14.40 9.39
N MET A 155 7.26 -14.81 10.10
CA MET A 155 7.17 -15.36 11.45
C MET A 155 8.00 -14.50 12.39
N GLU A 156 7.39 -14.02 13.46
CA GLU A 156 8.09 -13.38 14.57
C GLU A 156 8.01 -14.28 15.79
N ASN A 157 9.19 -14.61 16.33
CA ASN A 157 9.42 -15.66 17.32
C ASN A 157 9.16 -17.08 16.77
N ALA A 158 10.24 -17.85 16.64
CA ALA A 158 10.21 -19.24 16.17
C ALA A 158 9.77 -20.26 17.24
N SER A 159 9.29 -19.82 18.41
CA SER A 159 8.73 -20.70 19.46
C SER A 159 7.68 -21.72 18.95
N PRO A 160 6.82 -21.39 17.95
CA PRO A 160 5.92 -22.38 17.34
C PRO A 160 6.64 -23.59 16.70
N LEU A 161 7.87 -23.42 16.23
CA LEU A 161 8.71 -24.50 15.67
C LEU A 161 9.35 -25.34 16.78
N ALA A 162 9.55 -24.75 17.96
CA ALA A 162 10.21 -25.36 19.12
C ALA A 162 11.53 -26.08 18.73
N SER A 163 11.58 -27.41 18.85
CA SER A 163 12.71 -28.25 18.45
C SER A 163 12.38 -29.17 17.26
N ASP A 164 11.30 -28.87 16.53
CA ASP A 164 10.81 -29.66 15.41
C ASP A 164 10.84 -28.83 14.11
N PRO A 165 11.93 -28.88 13.34
CA PRO A 165 12.06 -28.13 12.09
C PRO A 165 11.11 -28.64 11.00
N SER A 166 10.49 -29.83 11.14
CA SER A 166 9.53 -30.32 10.14
C SER A 166 8.28 -29.43 10.06
N LEU A 167 7.98 -28.68 11.12
CA LEU A 167 6.89 -27.72 11.16
C LEU A 167 7.08 -26.56 10.17
N LEU A 168 8.31 -26.27 9.72
CA LEU A 168 8.53 -25.28 8.66
C LEU A 168 7.78 -25.62 7.38
N GLY A 169 7.52 -26.90 7.09
CA GLY A 169 6.74 -27.29 5.91
C GLY A 169 5.24 -27.02 6.02
N ALA A 170 4.74 -26.72 7.24
CA ALA A 170 3.34 -26.38 7.47
C ALA A 170 3.05 -24.87 7.35
N TYR A 171 4.08 -24.04 7.57
CA TYR A 171 4.02 -22.59 7.47
C TYR A 171 4.26 -22.13 6.03
#